data_AF-A0AAT9SV68-F1
#
_entry.id   AF-A0AAT9SV68-F1
#
_cell.length_a   1.000
_cell.length_b   1.000
_cell.length_c   1.000
_cell.angle_alpha   90.00
_cell.angle_beta   90.00
_cell.angle_gamma   90.00
#
_symmetry.space_group_name_H-M   'P 1'
#
loop_
_entity.id
_entity.type
_entity.pdbx_description
1 polymer ?
#
loop_
_entity_poly.entity_id
_entity_poly.type
_entity_poly.pdbx_seq_one_letter_code
_entity_poly.pdbx_strand_id
1 'polypeptide(L)'
;MVSLLSVVTDAQQRSEVHVMRILWWTLPVLALVAAAEASAQCSCGPDFCLGDARVPKRLSAKKSDLTQRGYPAELMALLDKSDACYAAIDRAPDGFSLMTVKSNGSILVTQWDADNHDAARRGVLAGDLKAYYSFNARKAFACCERPKAEDRSDWNQSLSLSTGQAISCEKQGSAVACR
;
A
#
# COMPACT_ATOMS: atom_id res chain seq x y z
N MET A 1 -0.63 46.24 52.09
CA MET A 1 -1.69 45.25 52.43
C MET A 1 -1.32 43.99 51.65
N VAL A 2 -0.53 43.04 52.19
CA VAL A 2 -0.86 42.01 53.21
C VAL A 2 -2.09 41.21 52.72
N SER A 3 -2.02 39.96 52.27
CA SER A 3 -1.57 38.76 53.02
C SER A 3 -1.12 37.59 52.12
N LEU A 4 -0.14 36.86 52.65
CA LEU A 4 0.27 35.47 52.33
C LEU A 4 -0.69 34.44 52.97
N LEU A 5 -0.73 33.20 52.41
CA LEU A 5 -0.96 31.87 53.04
C LEU A 5 -1.27 30.85 51.90
N SER A 6 -0.36 29.99 51.41
CA SER A 6 0.19 28.74 51.97
C SER A 6 -0.85 27.71 52.42
N VAL A 7 -0.86 26.50 51.83
CA VAL A 7 -0.82 25.18 52.53
C VAL A 7 -0.38 24.07 51.56
N VAL A 8 0.54 23.26 52.08
CA VAL A 8 1.19 22.03 51.59
C VAL A 8 0.51 20.82 52.22
N THR A 9 0.35 19.69 51.50
CA THR A 9 0.27 18.26 51.97
C THR A 9 -0.12 17.40 50.76
N ASP A 10 0.30 16.15 50.49
CA ASP A 10 0.93 15.05 51.23
C ASP A 10 1.57 14.11 50.16
N ALA A 11 2.81 13.62 50.32
CA ALA A 11 3.17 12.29 50.84
C ALA A 11 2.52 11.10 50.07
N GLN A 12 3.28 10.32 49.30
CA GLN A 12 4.06 9.15 49.76
C GLN A 12 3.28 7.83 49.68
N GLN A 13 3.56 6.99 48.67
CA GLN A 13 3.53 5.55 48.89
C GLN A 13 4.51 4.80 47.97
N ARG A 14 5.67 4.46 48.56
CA ARG A 14 6.52 3.34 48.15
C ARG A 14 5.82 2.04 48.53
N SER A 15 5.93 1.02 47.68
CA SER A 15 5.93 -0.38 48.15
C SER A 15 6.81 -1.18 47.20
N GLU A 16 8.01 -1.46 47.69
CA GLU A 16 8.87 -2.54 47.22
C GLU A 16 8.39 -3.88 47.79
N VAL A 17 9.04 -4.95 47.31
CA VAL A 17 9.16 -6.31 47.87
C VAL A 17 8.06 -7.30 47.44
N HIS A 18 8.38 -8.19 46.50
CA HIS A 18 8.76 -9.57 46.84
C HIS A 18 9.35 -10.32 45.64
N VAL A 19 10.60 -10.76 45.87
CA VAL A 19 11.35 -11.75 45.11
C VAL A 19 10.63 -13.10 45.21
N MET A 20 10.32 -13.75 44.09
CA MET A 20 10.20 -15.22 44.08
C MET A 20 10.80 -15.79 42.79
N ARG A 21 12.07 -16.19 42.93
CA ARG A 21 12.75 -17.13 42.05
C ARG A 21 12.08 -18.49 42.16
N ILE A 22 11.52 -19.00 41.07
CA ILE A 22 11.36 -20.44 40.86
C ILE A 22 12.02 -20.76 39.51
N LEU A 23 13.20 -21.36 39.60
CA LEU A 23 13.84 -22.12 38.53
C LEU A 23 12.94 -23.30 38.10
N TRP A 24 13.36 -24.02 37.06
CA TRP A 24 13.04 -25.40 36.63
C TRP A 24 12.72 -25.33 35.11
N TRP A 25 13.74 -25.28 34.25
CA TRP A 25 14.37 -26.46 33.61
C TRP A 25 13.36 -27.43 33.00
N THR A 26 13.11 -27.31 31.69
CA THR A 26 13.10 -28.45 30.75
C THR A 26 13.10 -27.99 29.28
N LEU A 27 14.17 -28.37 28.58
CA LEU A 27 14.26 -28.77 27.16
C LEU A 27 13.95 -27.73 26.05
N PRO A 28 14.98 -27.24 25.35
CA PRO A 28 14.79 -26.56 24.07
C PRO A 28 14.63 -27.65 22.99
N VAL A 29 13.39 -27.96 22.60
CA VAL A 29 13.16 -28.64 21.33
C VAL A 29 13.30 -27.58 20.25
N LEU A 30 14.55 -27.38 19.81
CA LEU A 30 14.90 -26.65 18.61
C LEU A 30 14.36 -27.45 17.41
N ALA A 31 13.09 -27.28 17.10
CA ALA A 31 12.55 -27.70 15.81
C ALA A 31 13.09 -26.71 14.75
N LEU A 32 14.26 -27.01 14.20
CA LEU A 32 14.70 -26.47 12.91
C LEU A 32 13.70 -26.95 11.85
N VAL A 33 12.59 -26.24 11.70
CA VAL A 33 11.78 -26.33 10.50
C VAL A 33 12.56 -25.59 9.43
N ALA A 34 13.39 -26.32 8.69
CA ALA A 34 13.89 -25.86 7.41
C ALA A 34 12.67 -25.68 6.50
N ALA A 35 12.16 -24.46 6.41
CA ALA A 35 11.18 -24.10 5.40
C ALA A 35 11.88 -24.22 4.05
N ALA A 36 11.71 -25.37 3.39
CA ALA A 36 12.05 -25.48 1.99
C ALA A 36 11.15 -24.49 1.25
N GLU A 37 11.72 -23.39 0.76
CA GLU A 37 11.05 -22.47 -0.15
C GLU A 37 10.74 -23.24 -1.43
N ALA A 38 9.56 -23.86 -1.50
CA ALA A 38 9.08 -24.47 -2.72
C ALA A 38 8.83 -23.33 -3.71
N SER A 39 9.74 -23.15 -4.67
CA SER A 39 9.49 -22.32 -5.83
C SER A 39 8.38 -22.99 -6.64
N ALA A 40 7.31 -22.24 -6.91
CA ALA A 40 6.29 -22.71 -7.83
C ALA A 40 6.94 -22.92 -9.20
N GLN A 41 6.78 -24.10 -9.77
CA GLN A 41 7.25 -24.40 -11.11
C GLN A 41 6.10 -24.24 -12.08
N CYS A 42 6.27 -23.40 -13.08
CA CYS A 42 5.32 -23.15 -14.16
C CYS A 42 6.07 -22.97 -15.48
N SER A 43 5.37 -23.08 -16.61
CA SER A 43 5.97 -23.07 -17.95
C SER A 43 6.60 -21.74 -18.37
N CYS A 44 6.25 -20.64 -17.70
CA CYS A 44 6.71 -19.28 -18.03
C CYS A 44 7.90 -18.81 -17.15
N GLY A 45 8.47 -19.69 -16.33
CA GLY A 45 9.60 -19.40 -15.46
C GLY A 45 9.19 -18.99 -14.03
N PRO A 46 10.06 -19.24 -13.02
CA PRO A 46 9.70 -19.18 -11.60
C PRO A 46 9.19 -17.81 -11.15
N ASP A 47 9.75 -16.72 -11.68
CA ASP A 47 9.34 -15.36 -11.28
C ASP A 47 7.93 -14.98 -11.76
N PHE A 48 7.43 -15.65 -12.79
CA PHE A 48 6.11 -15.39 -13.37
C PHE A 48 5.04 -16.31 -12.80
N CYS A 49 5.42 -17.33 -12.02
CA CYS A 49 4.47 -18.27 -11.43
C CYS A 49 3.61 -17.60 -10.37
N LEU A 50 2.32 -17.95 -10.37
CA LEU A 50 1.42 -17.60 -9.28
C LEU A 50 1.75 -18.44 -8.04
N GLY A 51 1.64 -17.84 -6.86
CA GLY A 51 1.83 -18.56 -5.60
C GLY A 51 3.30 -18.85 -5.23
N ASP A 52 4.26 -18.22 -5.90
CA ASP A 52 5.67 -18.32 -5.53
C ASP A 52 5.91 -17.85 -4.08
N ALA A 53 6.59 -18.66 -3.27
CA ALA A 53 6.81 -18.40 -1.84
C ALA A 53 7.59 -17.11 -1.53
N ARG A 54 8.32 -16.55 -2.51
CA ARG A 54 9.07 -15.28 -2.38
C ARG A 54 8.14 -14.06 -2.44
N VAL A 55 6.94 -14.20 -3.00
CA VAL A 55 5.99 -13.10 -3.23
C VAL A 55 5.65 -12.34 -1.95
N PRO A 56 5.21 -12.98 -0.84
CA PRO A 56 4.83 -12.24 0.37
C PRO A 56 5.98 -11.42 0.95
N LYS A 57 7.20 -12.00 0.98
CA LYS A 57 8.40 -11.32 1.49
C LYS A 57 8.77 -10.11 0.62
N ARG A 58 8.76 -10.26 -0.71
CA ARG A 58 9.08 -9.17 -1.64
C ARG A 58 8.04 -8.06 -1.59
N LEU A 59 6.75 -8.40 -1.55
CA LEU A 59 5.65 -7.44 -1.43
C LEU A 59 5.74 -6.66 -0.11
N SER A 60 5.96 -7.35 1.00
CA SER A 60 6.14 -6.72 2.31
C SER A 60 7.33 -5.75 2.33
N ALA A 61 8.46 -6.14 1.76
CA ALA A 61 9.64 -5.28 1.67
C ALA A 61 9.37 -4.02 0.84
N LYS A 62 8.71 -4.17 -0.32
CA LYS A 62 8.36 -3.03 -1.19
C LYS A 62 7.39 -2.06 -0.51
N LYS A 63 6.35 -2.58 0.15
CA LYS A 63 5.42 -1.78 0.94
C LYS A 63 6.12 -1.02 2.06
N SER A 64 7.04 -1.66 2.76
CA SER A 64 7.83 -1.02 3.82
C SER A 64 8.66 0.14 3.28
N ASP A 65 9.39 -0.06 2.16
CA ASP A 65 10.17 1.01 1.52
C ASP A 65 9.29 2.20 1.10
N LEU A 66 8.16 1.93 0.43
CA LEU A 66 7.25 3.00 0.01
C LEU A 66 6.58 3.71 1.19
N THR A 67 6.27 3.00 2.26
CA THR A 67 5.76 3.61 3.51
C THR A 67 6.80 4.53 4.13
N GLN A 68 8.08 4.13 4.16
CA GLN A 68 9.18 4.98 4.64
C GLN A 68 9.39 6.23 3.79
N ARG A 69 9.03 6.19 2.50
CA ARG A 69 9.01 7.35 1.61
C ARG A 69 7.79 8.27 1.80
N GLY A 70 6.88 7.91 2.72
CA GLY A 70 5.73 8.74 3.09
C GLY A 70 4.49 8.56 2.21
N TYR A 71 4.42 7.52 1.38
CA TYR A 71 3.19 7.23 0.64
C TYR A 71 2.07 6.74 1.58
N PRO A 72 0.81 7.17 1.38
CA PRO A 72 -0.29 6.82 2.26
C PRO A 72 -0.73 5.36 2.13
N ALA A 73 -1.41 4.87 3.17
CA ALA A 73 -1.80 3.47 3.28
C ALA A 73 -2.75 3.02 2.14
N GLU A 74 -3.63 3.89 1.64
CA GLU A 74 -4.50 3.54 0.52
C GLU A 74 -3.73 3.19 -0.76
N LEU A 75 -2.58 3.85 -1.01
CA LEU A 75 -1.74 3.51 -2.15
C LEU A 75 -1.02 2.19 -1.92
N MET A 76 -0.64 1.87 -0.68
CA MET A 76 -0.05 0.55 -0.38
C MET A 76 -1.04 -0.58 -0.66
N ALA A 77 -2.33 -0.36 -0.40
CA ALA A 77 -3.38 -1.33 -0.69
C ALA A 77 -3.54 -1.62 -2.18
N LEU A 78 -3.11 -0.71 -3.08
CA LEU A 78 -3.08 -1.00 -4.52
C LEU A 78 -2.10 -2.11 -4.88
N LEU A 79 -1.01 -2.26 -4.12
CA LEU A 79 -0.03 -3.32 -4.37
C LEU A 79 -0.61 -4.71 -4.07
N ASP A 80 -1.62 -4.81 -3.19
CA ASP A 80 -2.34 -6.07 -2.93
C ASP A 80 -3.28 -6.48 -4.07
N LYS A 81 -3.70 -5.51 -4.90
CA LYS A 81 -4.54 -5.74 -6.08
C LYS A 81 -3.72 -6.16 -7.30
N SER A 82 -2.39 -6.04 -7.23
CA SER A 82 -1.49 -6.43 -8.32
C SER A 82 -1.44 -7.96 -8.47
N ASP A 83 -1.20 -8.45 -9.69
CA ASP A 83 -1.11 -9.89 -9.92
C ASP A 83 0.03 -10.50 -9.12
N ALA A 84 -0.27 -11.58 -8.39
CA ALA A 84 0.62 -12.16 -7.38
C ALA A 84 1.69 -13.10 -7.97
N CYS A 85 2.57 -12.59 -8.84
CA CYS A 85 3.84 -13.24 -9.16
C CYS A 85 5.03 -12.32 -8.81
N TYR A 86 6.20 -12.91 -8.59
CA TYR A 86 7.39 -12.18 -8.15
C TYR A 86 7.78 -11.07 -9.13
N ALA A 87 7.75 -11.37 -10.44
CA ALA A 87 8.11 -10.44 -11.51
C ALA A 87 7.22 -9.19 -11.53
N ALA A 88 5.91 -9.33 -11.22
CA ALA A 88 5.00 -8.19 -11.19
C ALA A 88 5.38 -7.18 -10.09
N ILE A 89 5.72 -7.70 -8.90
CA ILE A 89 6.14 -6.86 -7.76
C ILE A 89 7.50 -6.22 -8.03
N ASP A 90 8.43 -6.99 -8.57
CA ASP A 90 9.81 -6.55 -8.79
C ASP A 90 9.92 -5.50 -9.90
N ARG A 91 9.14 -5.65 -10.99
CA ARG A 91 9.17 -4.74 -12.14
C ARG A 91 8.23 -3.55 -12.00
N ALA A 92 7.30 -3.59 -11.05
CA ALA A 92 6.46 -2.45 -10.74
C ALA A 92 7.33 -1.23 -10.33
N PRO A 93 6.91 0.02 -10.62
CA PRO A 93 7.66 1.21 -10.17
C PRO A 93 7.80 1.29 -8.64
N ASP A 94 8.87 1.95 -8.18
CA ASP A 94 9.09 2.30 -6.76
C ASP A 94 8.44 3.65 -6.39
N GLY A 95 7.19 3.80 -6.81
CA GLY A 95 6.37 5.00 -6.58
C GLY A 95 4.99 4.86 -7.20
N PHE A 96 4.19 5.91 -7.11
CA PHE A 96 2.85 5.94 -7.68
C PHE A 96 2.75 7.05 -8.73
N SER A 97 1.78 6.93 -9.61
CA SER A 97 1.45 7.93 -10.62
C SER A 97 0.03 8.44 -10.42
N LEU A 98 -0.17 9.68 -10.80
CA LEU A 98 -1.45 10.36 -10.82
C LEU A 98 -1.83 10.64 -12.27
N MET A 99 -2.98 10.13 -12.71
CA MET A 99 -3.56 10.47 -14.01
C MET A 99 -4.73 11.41 -13.82
N THR A 100 -4.71 12.56 -14.49
CA THR A 100 -5.84 13.48 -14.53
C THR A 100 -6.51 13.41 -15.89
N VAL A 101 -7.84 13.51 -15.90
CA VAL A 101 -8.66 13.48 -17.12
C VAL A 101 -9.50 14.74 -17.16
N LYS A 102 -9.29 15.59 -18.15
CA LYS A 102 -10.09 16.80 -18.39
C LYS A 102 -11.45 16.46 -19.01
N SER A 103 -12.38 17.40 -18.94
CA SER A 103 -13.73 17.23 -19.52
C SER A 103 -13.73 16.99 -21.04
N ASN A 104 -12.69 17.44 -21.75
CA ASN A 104 -12.47 17.18 -23.18
C ASN A 104 -11.79 15.82 -23.46
N GLY A 105 -11.54 15.00 -22.44
CA GLY A 105 -10.86 13.71 -22.55
C GLY A 105 -9.33 13.78 -22.60
N SER A 106 -8.71 14.96 -22.51
CA SER A 106 -7.24 15.06 -22.43
C SER A 106 -6.73 14.42 -21.14
N ILE A 107 -5.65 13.65 -21.28
CA ILE A 107 -5.02 12.91 -20.19
C ILE A 107 -3.64 13.49 -19.91
N LEU A 108 -3.34 13.71 -18.64
CA LEU A 108 -1.99 14.00 -18.15
C LEU A 108 -1.64 12.97 -17.07
N VAL A 109 -0.43 12.41 -17.15
CA VAL A 109 0.12 11.52 -16.13
C VAL A 109 1.33 12.19 -15.50
N THR A 110 1.32 12.33 -14.19
CA THR A 110 2.44 12.84 -13.38
C THR A 110 2.82 11.82 -12.33
N GLN A 111 3.96 12.04 -11.68
CA GLN A 111 4.26 11.36 -10.43
C GLN A 111 3.19 11.69 -9.40
N TRP A 112 2.86 10.73 -8.54
CA TRP A 112 2.03 10.98 -7.38
C TRP A 112 2.87 11.64 -6.28
N ASP A 113 2.38 12.76 -5.79
CA ASP A 113 2.77 13.39 -4.52
C ASP A 113 1.52 14.08 -3.94
N ALA A 114 1.62 14.55 -2.70
CA ALA A 114 0.50 15.16 -2.00
C ALA A 114 -0.03 16.42 -2.71
N ASP A 115 0.87 17.25 -3.25
CA ASP A 115 0.50 18.51 -3.90
C ASP A 115 -0.25 18.27 -5.21
N ASN A 116 0.24 17.36 -6.04
CA ASN A 116 -0.40 16.96 -7.30
C ASN A 116 -1.75 16.29 -7.02
N HIS A 117 -1.84 15.44 -6.00
CA HIS A 117 -3.10 14.82 -5.59
C HIS A 117 -4.14 15.86 -5.14
N ASP A 118 -3.74 16.81 -4.31
CA ASP A 118 -4.62 17.88 -3.82
C ASP A 118 -5.03 18.85 -4.94
N ALA A 119 -4.12 19.15 -5.86
CA ALA A 119 -4.43 19.93 -7.06
C ALA A 119 -5.46 19.22 -7.95
N ALA A 120 -5.30 17.91 -8.17
CA ALA A 120 -6.28 17.13 -8.93
C ALA A 120 -7.65 17.07 -8.23
N ARG A 121 -7.67 16.92 -6.90
CA ARG A 121 -8.89 16.98 -6.10
C ARG A 121 -9.61 18.32 -6.27
N ARG A 122 -8.90 19.44 -6.18
CA ARG A 122 -9.45 20.78 -6.42
C ARG A 122 -9.96 20.94 -7.86
N GLY A 123 -9.21 20.44 -8.84
CA GLY A 123 -9.61 20.46 -10.25
C GLY A 123 -10.91 19.71 -10.51
N VAL A 124 -11.13 18.57 -9.85
CA VAL A 124 -12.41 17.83 -9.94
C VAL A 124 -13.54 18.61 -9.27
N LEU A 125 -13.32 19.19 -8.09
CA LEU A 125 -14.35 20.00 -7.41
C LEU A 125 -14.76 21.23 -8.23
N ALA A 126 -13.79 21.91 -8.84
CA ALA A 126 -13.99 23.08 -9.70
C ALA A 126 -14.66 22.73 -11.04
N GLY A 127 -14.57 21.47 -11.49
CA GLY A 127 -15.11 21.01 -12.79
C GLY A 127 -14.10 21.10 -13.95
N ASP A 128 -12.85 21.47 -13.67
CA ASP A 128 -11.76 21.49 -14.66
C ASP A 128 -11.32 20.08 -15.06
N LEU A 129 -11.41 19.15 -14.10
CA LEU A 129 -11.14 17.73 -14.29
C LEU A 129 -12.43 16.94 -14.16
N LYS A 130 -12.62 15.98 -15.06
CA LYS A 130 -13.68 14.98 -14.98
C LYS A 130 -13.38 13.96 -13.86
N ALA A 131 -12.14 13.51 -13.78
CA ALA A 131 -11.68 12.48 -12.86
C ALA A 131 -10.16 12.56 -12.65
N TYR A 132 -9.68 11.92 -11.59
CA TYR A 132 -8.27 11.54 -11.47
C TYR A 132 -8.11 10.11 -10.94
N TYR A 133 -6.97 9.49 -11.23
CA TYR A 133 -6.67 8.11 -10.88
C TYR A 133 -5.29 8.01 -10.26
N SER A 134 -5.16 7.26 -9.17
CA SER A 134 -3.86 6.91 -8.57
C SER A 134 -3.57 5.44 -8.79
N PHE A 135 -2.37 5.11 -9.26
CA PHE A 135 -1.96 3.73 -9.59
C PHE A 135 -0.45 3.54 -9.44
N ASN A 136 0.01 2.32 -9.20
CA ASN A 136 1.44 1.99 -9.19
C ASN A 136 1.93 1.61 -10.60
N ALA A 137 1.27 0.64 -11.23
CA ALA A 137 1.51 0.25 -12.62
C ALA A 137 0.25 0.56 -13.44
N ARG A 138 0.44 1.12 -14.64
CA ARG A 138 -0.69 1.50 -15.51
C ARG A 138 -1.39 0.30 -16.13
N LYS A 139 -0.62 -0.72 -16.49
CA LYS A 139 -1.10 -1.98 -17.06
C LYS A 139 -0.89 -3.08 -16.05
N ALA A 140 -1.91 -3.90 -15.86
CA ALA A 140 -1.77 -5.12 -15.08
C ALA A 140 -0.71 -6.04 -15.70
N PHE A 141 0.10 -6.66 -14.85
CA PHE A 141 1.18 -7.52 -15.30
C PHE A 141 0.64 -8.91 -15.68
N ALA A 142 1.11 -9.46 -16.79
CA ALA A 142 0.73 -10.81 -17.21
C ALA A 142 1.61 -11.87 -16.51
N CYS A 143 1.25 -12.25 -15.29
CA CYS A 143 1.78 -13.46 -14.66
C CYS A 143 1.34 -14.73 -15.45
N CYS A 144 1.93 -15.89 -15.16
CA CYS A 144 1.55 -17.14 -15.82
C CYS A 144 0.04 -17.36 -15.79
N GLU A 145 -0.51 -17.80 -16.91
CA GLU A 145 -1.94 -18.14 -17.05
C GLU A 145 -2.92 -16.98 -16.77
N ARG A 146 -2.40 -15.76 -16.53
CA ARG A 146 -3.21 -14.55 -16.46
C ARG A 146 -3.28 -13.89 -17.84
N PRO A 147 -4.46 -13.41 -18.26
CA PRO A 147 -4.58 -12.62 -19.47
C PRO A 147 -3.71 -11.36 -19.40
N LYS A 148 -3.28 -10.88 -20.57
CA LYS A 148 -2.63 -9.57 -20.70
C LYS A 148 -3.60 -8.48 -20.28
N ALA A 149 -3.08 -7.31 -19.92
CA ALA A 149 -3.89 -6.20 -19.44
C ALA A 149 -5.06 -5.89 -20.37
N GLU A 150 -4.81 -5.81 -21.68
CA GLU A 150 -5.80 -5.45 -22.70
C GLU A 150 -6.94 -6.47 -22.86
N ASP A 151 -6.72 -7.72 -22.43
CA ASP A 151 -7.69 -8.81 -22.52
C ASP A 151 -8.53 -8.94 -21.24
N ARG A 152 -8.27 -8.12 -20.21
CA ARG A 152 -8.99 -8.15 -18.94
C ARG A 152 -10.24 -7.28 -18.96
N SER A 153 -11.24 -7.69 -18.18
CA SER A 153 -12.51 -6.95 -18.05
C SER A 153 -12.35 -5.56 -17.42
N ASP A 154 -11.28 -5.33 -16.65
CA ASP A 154 -11.01 -4.04 -16.01
C ASP A 154 -10.13 -3.11 -16.87
N TRP A 155 -9.77 -3.54 -18.08
CA TRP A 155 -9.04 -2.70 -19.02
C TRP A 155 -9.91 -1.58 -19.56
N ASN A 156 -9.45 -0.35 -19.36
CA ASN A 156 -10.05 0.81 -20.00
C ASN A 156 -9.17 1.26 -21.17
N GLN A 157 -9.60 0.96 -22.39
CA GLN A 157 -8.89 1.32 -23.62
C GLN A 157 -8.65 2.83 -23.75
N SER A 158 -9.64 3.66 -23.41
CA SER A 158 -9.55 5.12 -23.52
C SER A 158 -8.52 5.72 -22.56
N LEU A 159 -8.35 5.12 -21.38
CA LEU A 159 -7.37 5.54 -20.39
C LEU A 159 -6.02 4.84 -20.54
N SER A 160 -6.00 3.75 -21.30
CA SER A 160 -4.92 2.76 -21.33
C SER A 160 -4.50 2.35 -19.91
N LEU A 161 -5.49 2.02 -19.07
CA LEU A 161 -5.35 1.79 -17.64
C LEU A 161 -6.11 0.54 -17.20
N SER A 162 -5.47 -0.32 -16.41
CA SER A 162 -6.14 -1.41 -15.68
C SER A 162 -6.85 -0.84 -14.45
N THR A 163 -8.15 -0.58 -14.59
CA THR A 163 -8.93 0.16 -13.60
C THR A 163 -9.13 -0.60 -12.28
N GLY A 164 -9.02 -1.93 -12.29
CA GLY A 164 -9.05 -2.75 -11.07
C GLY A 164 -7.81 -2.57 -10.18
N GLN A 165 -6.74 -1.98 -10.70
CA GLN A 165 -5.47 -1.70 -9.99
C GLN A 165 -5.23 -0.20 -9.77
N ALA A 166 -6.27 0.62 -9.92
CA ALA A 166 -6.23 2.06 -9.67
C ALA A 166 -7.26 2.45 -8.58
N ILE A 167 -6.98 3.55 -7.89
CA ILE A 167 -8.00 4.29 -7.15
C ILE A 167 -8.55 5.34 -8.10
N SER A 168 -9.85 5.31 -8.37
CA SER A 168 -10.56 6.27 -9.23
C SER A 168 -11.29 7.29 -8.36
N CYS A 169 -11.06 8.57 -8.61
CA CYS A 169 -11.68 9.67 -7.88
C CYS A 169 -12.47 10.59 -8.82
N GLU A 170 -13.74 10.79 -8.51
CA GLU A 170 -14.69 11.56 -9.32
C GLU A 170 -15.55 12.47 -8.43
N LYS A 171 -16.16 13.50 -9.03
CA LYS A 171 -17.08 14.40 -8.31
C LYS A 171 -18.38 13.68 -8.00
N GLN A 172 -18.77 13.66 -6.73
CA GLN A 172 -20.06 13.16 -6.26
C GLN A 172 -20.75 14.26 -5.45
N GLY A 173 -21.71 14.95 -6.09
CA GLY A 173 -22.33 16.15 -5.51
C GLY A 173 -21.32 17.28 -5.31
N SER A 174 -21.14 17.71 -4.06
CA SER A 174 -20.17 18.75 -3.68
C SER A 174 -18.84 18.18 -3.17
N ALA A 175 -18.65 16.86 -3.20
CA ALA A 175 -17.46 16.18 -2.71
C ALA A 175 -16.76 15.41 -3.84
N VAL A 176 -15.56 14.91 -3.54
CA VAL A 176 -14.86 13.91 -4.35
C VAL A 176 -14.96 12.57 -3.65
N ALA A 177 -15.45 11.57 -4.37
CA ALA A 177 -15.51 10.18 -3.91
C ALA A 177 -14.45 9.36 -4.65
N CYS A 178 -13.73 8.52 -3.91
CA CYS A 178 -12.68 7.67 -4.43
C CYS A 178 -13.02 6.19 -4.18
N ARG A 179 -12.74 5.32 -5.15
CA ARG A 179 -13.01 3.87 -5.14
C ARG A 179 -11.86 3.06 -5.69
#